data_AF-A0AB73T253-F1
#
_entry.id   AF-A0AB73T253-F1
#
_cell.length_a   1.000
_cell.length_b   1.000
_cell.length_c   1.000
_cell.angle_alpha   90.00
_cell.angle_beta   90.00
_cell.angle_gamma   90.00
#
_symmetry.space_group_name_H-M   'P 1'
#
loop_
_entity.id
_entity.type
_entity.pdbx_description
1 polymer ?
#
loop_
_entity_poly.entity_id
_entity_poly.type
_entity_poly.pdbx_seq_one_letter_code
_entity_poly.pdbx_strand_id
1 'polypeptide(L)'
;MTETIIRELIDGLQEIFCDNIQQIILYGSVARNQATQESDVDVAIILRHGFDAEIKKKFIAWSAELDLKYDKVFSIIDIEKERMDKYGDILPFYRNIRQEGVVLWKAA
;
A
#
# COMPACT_ATOMS: atom_id res chain seq x y z
N MET A 1 1.07 -7.44 12.82
CA MET A 1 2.09 -7.30 11.74
C MET A 1 3.41 -6.95 12.42
N THR A 2 4.51 -7.65 12.14
CA THR A 2 5.82 -7.36 12.76
C THR A 2 6.53 -6.22 12.00
N GLU A 3 7.39 -5.48 12.69
CA GLU A 3 8.19 -4.40 12.08
C GLU A 3 9.00 -4.88 10.86
N THR A 4 9.45 -6.13 10.86
CA THR A 4 10.17 -6.74 9.74
C THR A 4 9.33 -6.78 8.46
N ILE A 5 8.06 -7.20 8.55
CA ILE A 5 7.17 -7.27 7.38
C ILE A 5 6.94 -5.88 6.80
N ILE A 6 6.70 -4.90 7.67
CA ILE A 6 6.48 -3.51 7.27
C ILE A 6 7.71 -2.96 6.55
N ARG A 7 8.91 -3.23 7.06
CA ARG A 7 10.16 -2.80 6.43
C ARG A 7 10.35 -3.44 5.05
N GLU A 8 10.22 -4.76 4.93
CA GLU A 8 10.36 -5.42 3.63
C GLU A 8 9.32 -4.93 2.61
N LEU A 9 8.09 -4.66 3.06
CA LEU A 9 7.05 -4.10 2.21
C LEU A 9 7.42 -2.69 1.74
N ILE A 10 7.92 -1.83 2.63
CA ILE A 10 8.37 -0.49 2.27
C ILE A 10 9.53 -0.57 1.28
N ASP A 11 10.57 -1.36 1.59
CA ASP A 11 11.78 -1.47 0.78
C ASP A 11 11.45 -2.02 -0.62
N GLY A 12 10.63 -3.07 -0.71
CA GLY A 12 10.22 -3.65 -1.99
C GLY A 12 9.38 -2.70 -2.84
N LEU A 13 8.43 -1.98 -2.23
CA LEU A 13 7.66 -0.95 -2.93
C LEU A 13 8.53 0.22 -3.39
N GLN A 14 9.50 0.64 -2.58
CA GLN A 14 10.46 1.67 -2.97
C GLN A 14 11.36 1.21 -4.13
N GLU A 15 11.77 -0.05 -4.17
CA GLU A 15 12.58 -0.59 -5.27
C GLU A 15 11.78 -0.73 -6.58
N ILE A 16 10.49 -1.09 -6.49
CA ILE A 16 9.63 -1.26 -7.67
C ILE A 16 9.23 0.09 -8.27
N PHE A 17 8.87 1.06 -7.41
CA PHE A 17 8.28 2.32 -7.84
C PHE A 17 9.25 3.52 -7.78
N CYS A 18 10.41 3.39 -7.13
CA CYS A 18 11.46 4.39 -7.02
C CYS A 18 10.89 5.81 -6.76
N ASP A 19 11.21 6.78 -7.61
CA ASP A 19 10.79 8.18 -7.47
C ASP A 19 9.29 8.42 -7.70
N ASN A 20 8.56 7.44 -8.24
CA ASN A 20 7.14 7.55 -8.50
C ASN A 20 6.31 7.38 -7.21
N ILE A 21 6.79 6.62 -6.24
CA ILE A 21 6.08 6.45 -4.96
C ILE A 21 6.19 7.68 -4.09
N GLN A 22 5.07 8.12 -3.53
CA GLN A 22 4.97 9.30 -2.69
C GLN A 22 4.65 8.94 -1.25
N GLN A 23 3.74 7.98 -1.04
CA GLN A 23 3.35 7.56 0.30
C GLN A 23 2.94 6.08 0.28
N ILE A 24 3.14 5.41 1.41
CA ILE A 24 2.65 4.08 1.70
C ILE A 24 1.78 4.19 2.94
N ILE A 25 0.52 3.78 2.82
CA ILE A 25 -0.50 3.95 3.86
C ILE A 25 -1.13 2.58 4.12
N LEU A 26 -1.01 2.08 5.33
CA LEU A 26 -1.76 0.91 5.78
C LEU A 26 -3.18 1.34 6.11
N TYR A 27 -4.19 0.64 5.59
CA TYR A 27 -5.59 0.89 5.93
C TYR A 27 -6.29 -0.41 6.34
N GLY A 28 -7.61 -0.36 6.53
CA GLY A 28 -8.39 -1.55 6.82
C GLY A 28 -8.29 -2.05 8.25
N SER A 29 -8.55 -3.34 8.46
CA SER A 29 -8.63 -3.97 9.78
C SER A 29 -7.29 -3.95 10.53
N VAL A 30 -6.17 -4.02 9.80
CA VAL A 30 -4.82 -3.93 10.35
C VAL A 30 -4.53 -2.54 10.90
N ALA A 31 -4.89 -1.47 10.17
CA ALA A 31 -4.76 -0.10 10.64
C ALA A 31 -5.62 0.19 11.88
N ARG A 32 -6.79 -0.45 11.98
CA ARG A 32 -7.72 -0.32 13.12
C ARG A 32 -7.36 -1.15 14.35
N ASN A 33 -6.23 -1.88 14.35
CA ASN A 33 -5.87 -2.87 15.39
C ASN A 33 -6.95 -3.94 15.63
N GLN A 34 -7.81 -4.19 14.63
CA GLN A 34 -8.86 -5.22 14.68
C GLN A 34 -8.48 -6.46 13.86
N ALA A 35 -7.28 -6.49 13.31
CA ALA A 35 -6.80 -7.62 12.50
C ALA A 35 -6.60 -8.87 13.36
N THR A 36 -7.17 -9.97 12.88
CA THR A 36 -6.88 -11.34 13.32
C THR A 36 -5.66 -11.89 12.58
N GLN A 37 -5.17 -13.07 12.96
CA GLN A 37 -4.04 -13.71 12.27
C GLN A 37 -4.31 -13.98 10.79
N GLU A 38 -5.58 -14.22 10.43
CA GLU A 38 -6.06 -14.48 9.06
C GLU A 38 -6.43 -13.22 8.29
N SER A 39 -6.29 -12.02 8.88
CA SER A 39 -6.68 -10.79 8.21
C SER A 39 -5.73 -10.43 7.08
N ASP A 40 -6.33 -10.05 5.95
CA ASP A 40 -5.64 -9.44 4.81
C ASP A 40 -4.94 -8.13 5.21
N VAL A 41 -3.83 -7.83 4.55
CA VAL A 41 -3.07 -6.60 4.77
C VAL A 41 -3.39 -5.60 3.67
N ASP A 42 -4.28 -4.67 3.98
CA ASP A 42 -4.70 -3.61 3.06
C ASP A 42 -3.71 -2.44 3.05
N VAL A 43 -3.05 -2.20 1.92
CA VAL A 43 -2.06 -1.12 1.76
C VAL A 43 -2.41 -0.25 0.57
N ALA A 44 -2.47 1.06 0.76
CA ALA A 44 -2.62 2.05 -0.29
C ALA A 44 -1.28 2.71 -0.58
N ILE A 45 -0.85 2.68 -1.83
CA ILE A 45 0.33 3.40 -2.31
C ILE A 45 -0.11 4.63 -3.09
N ILE A 46 0.43 5.80 -2.73
CA ILE A 46 0.22 7.03 -3.46
C ILE A 46 1.36 7.17 -4.47
N LEU A 47 1.02 7.24 -5.76
CA LEU A 47 1.98 7.41 -6.84
C LEU A 47 1.84 8.79 -7.49
N ARG A 48 2.92 9.36 -8.03
CA ARG A 48 2.83 10.62 -8.81
C ARG A 48 2.03 10.39 -10.09
N HIS A 49 2.28 9.26 -10.76
CA HIS A 49 1.64 8.84 -11.99
C HIS A 49 1.31 7.34 -11.91
N GLY A 50 0.33 6.88 -12.71
CA GLY A 50 0.06 5.45 -12.84
C GLY A 50 1.29 4.65 -13.29
N PHE A 51 1.30 3.34 -13.01
CA PHE A 51 2.41 2.48 -13.40
C PHE A 51 2.23 1.87 -14.81
N ASP A 52 3.35 1.64 -15.48
CA ASP A 52 3.40 0.94 -16.77
C ASP A 52 3.19 -0.57 -16.61
N ALA A 53 2.84 -1.24 -17.70
CA ALA A 53 2.60 -2.69 -17.71
C ALA A 53 3.79 -3.52 -17.21
N GLU A 54 5.02 -3.05 -17.44
CA GLU A 54 6.24 -3.71 -16.95
C GLU A 54 6.38 -3.62 -15.43
N ILE A 55 6.15 -2.44 -14.86
CA ILE A 55 6.16 -2.22 -13.40
C ILE A 55 5.06 -3.05 -12.76
N LYS A 56 3.86 -3.07 -13.34
CA LYS A 56 2.76 -3.92 -12.88
C LYS A 56 3.15 -5.40 -12.79
N LYS A 57 3.87 -5.90 -13.79
CA LYS A 57 4.31 -7.31 -13.82
C LYS A 57 5.33 -7.60 -12.72
N LYS A 58 6.31 -6.71 -12.51
CA LYS A 58 7.27 -6.83 -11.40
C LYS A 58 6.56 -6.81 -10.05
N PHE A 59 5.62 -5.87 -9.90
CA PHE A 59 4.81 -5.73 -8.71
C PHE A 59 4.01 -7.00 -8.38
N ILE A 60 3.30 -7.58 -9.36
CA ILE A 60 2.51 -8.81 -9.16
C ILE A 60 3.41 -10.01 -8.78
N ALA A 61 4.58 -10.12 -9.41
CA ALA A 61 5.52 -11.19 -9.08
C ALA A 61 6.04 -11.05 -7.65
N TRP A 62 6.49 -9.84 -7.29
CA TRP A 62 6.97 -9.53 -5.94
C TRP A 62 5.90 -9.69 -4.87
N SER A 63 4.65 -9.25 -5.14
CA SER A 63 3.56 -9.38 -4.17
C SER A 63 3.23 -10.84 -3.91
N ALA A 64 3.22 -11.68 -4.96
CA ALA A 64 3.00 -13.12 -4.79
C ALA A 64 4.11 -13.80 -3.99
N GLU A 65 5.37 -13.38 -4.15
CA GLU A 65 6.47 -13.87 -3.32
C GLU A 65 6.32 -13.45 -1.86
N LEU A 66 5.89 -12.20 -1.62
CA LEU A 66 5.63 -11.67 -0.28
C LEU A 66 4.47 -12.42 0.39
N ASP A 67 3.40 -12.69 -0.35
CA ASP A 67 2.24 -13.43 0.12
C ASP A 67 2.64 -14.82 0.62
N LEU A 68 3.42 -15.54 -0.20
CA LEU A 68 3.93 -16.88 0.12
C LEU A 68 4.92 -16.88 1.28
N LYS A 69 5.78 -15.85 1.36
CA LYS A 69 6.80 -15.74 2.41
C LYS A 69 6.20 -15.56 3.80
N TYR A 70 5.09 -14.83 3.89
CA TYR A 70 4.45 -14.49 5.16
C TYR A 70 3.14 -15.21 5.43
N ASP A 71 2.70 -16.09 4.52
CA ASP A 71 1.42 -16.81 4.57
C ASP A 71 0.25 -15.85 4.83
N LYS A 72 0.26 -14.71 4.11
CA LYS A 72 -0.68 -13.59 4.27
C LYS A 72 -0.98 -12.96 2.92
N VAL A 73 -2.20 -12.51 2.69
CA VAL A 73 -2.55 -11.80 1.46
C VAL A 73 -2.32 -10.30 1.65
N PHE A 74 -1.47 -9.72 0.79
CA PHE A 74 -1.22 -8.28 0.75
C PHE A 74 -2.05 -7.62 -0.35
N SER A 75 -3.16 -6.99 0.06
CA SER A 75 -4.05 -6.24 -0.83
C SER A 75 -3.52 -4.82 -1.02
N ILE A 76 -2.66 -4.64 -2.04
CA ILE A 76 -2.04 -3.34 -2.33
C ILE A 76 -2.80 -2.64 -3.47
N ILE A 77 -3.26 -1.41 -3.21
CA ILE A 77 -3.93 -0.58 -4.21
C ILE A 77 -3.10 0.65 -4.55
N ASP A 78 -2.97 0.94 -5.85
CA ASP A 78 -2.37 2.17 -6.32
C ASP A 78 -3.39 3.30 -6.44
N ILE A 79 -2.97 4.46 -5.96
CA ILE A 79 -3.76 5.68 -6.04
C ILE A 79 -2.85 6.77 -6.58
N GLU A 80 -3.24 7.31 -7.74
CA GLU A 80 -2.59 8.52 -8.25
C GLU A 80 -2.84 9.69 -7.29
N LYS A 81 -1.81 10.48 -7.03
CA LYS A 81 -1.87 11.64 -6.13
C LYS A 81 -3.02 12.57 -6.49
N GLU A 82 -3.21 12.85 -7.78
CA GLU A 82 -4.31 13.70 -8.26
C GLU A 82 -5.69 13.13 -7.88
N ARG A 83 -5.86 11.80 -7.93
CA ARG A 83 -7.11 11.15 -7.51
C ARG A 83 -7.32 11.26 -6.00
N MET A 84 -6.25 11.10 -5.22
CA MET A 84 -6.34 11.27 -3.76
C MET A 84 -6.71 12.72 -3.40
N ASP A 85 -6.09 13.72 -4.03
CA ASP A 85 -6.42 15.13 -3.80
C ASP A 85 -7.85 15.47 -4.24
N LYS A 86 -8.31 14.91 -5.37
CA LYS A 86 -9.64 15.19 -5.93
C LYS A 86 -10.77 14.46 -5.21
N TYR A 87 -10.58 13.19 -4.84
CA TYR A 87 -11.62 12.32 -4.30
C TYR A 87 -11.45 12.00 -2.81
N GLY A 88 -10.35 12.42 -2.19
CA GLY A 88 -10.03 12.19 -0.78
C GLY A 88 -11.14 12.57 0.19
N ASP A 89 -11.87 13.63 -0.13
CA ASP A 89 -12.96 14.12 0.72
C ASP A 89 -14.36 13.74 0.20
N ILE A 90 -14.44 13.20 -1.02
CA ILE A 90 -15.69 12.92 -1.72
C ILE A 90 -16.08 11.45 -1.58
N LEU A 91 -15.14 10.54 -1.87
CA LEU A 91 -15.40 9.12 -1.91
C LEU A 91 -15.11 8.48 -0.55
N PRO A 92 -16.06 7.70 0.03
CA PRO A 92 -15.88 7.07 1.33
C PRO A 92 -14.60 6.24 1.44
N PHE A 93 -14.21 5.55 0.37
CA PHE A 93 -12.99 4.76 0.31
C PHE A 93 -11.72 5.60 0.56
N TYR A 94 -11.54 6.68 -0.21
CA TYR A 94 -10.38 7.55 -0.10
C TYR A 94 -10.37 8.32 1.23
N ARG A 95 -11.56 8.72 1.70
CA ARG A 95 -11.72 9.37 3.00
C ARG A 95 -11.26 8.46 4.13
N ASN A 96 -11.63 7.19 4.10
CA ASN A 96 -11.20 6.22 5.10
C ASN A 96 -9.68 6.02 5.09
N ILE A 97 -9.06 5.93 3.90
CA ILE A 97 -7.59 5.85 3.80
C ILE A 97 -6.93 7.10 4.39
N ARG A 98 -7.50 8.29 4.15
CA ARG A 98 -6.94 9.55 4.63
C ARG A 98 -7.13 9.77 6.13
N GLN A 99 -8.29 9.37 6.68
CA GLN A 99 -8.65 9.61 8.08
C GLN A 99 -8.19 8.49 9.02
N GLU A 100 -8.27 7.25 8.56
CA GLU A 100 -8.03 6.05 9.38
C GLU A 100 -6.77 5.29 8.96
N GLY A 101 -6.17 5.67 7.84
CA GLY A 101 -4.93 5.06 7.37
C GLY A 101 -3.72 5.47 8.21
N VAL A 102 -2.83 4.52 8.44
CA VAL A 102 -1.55 4.72 9.12
C VAL A 102 -0.47 4.88 8.05
N VAL A 103 0.17 6.05 8.01
CA VAL A 103 1.29 6.30 7.10
C VAL A 103 2.50 5.48 7.55
N LEU A 104 2.85 4.47 6.76
CA LEU A 104 4.03 3.63 6.99
C LEU A 104 5.29 4.31 6.46
N TRP A 105 5.17 5.01 5.34
CA TRP A 105 6.29 5.72 4.71
C TRP A 105 5.79 6.89 3.87
N LYS A 106 6.62 7.93 3.74
CA LYS A 106 6.37 9.10 2.91
C LYS A 106 7.68 9.60 2.31
N ALA A 107 7.66 9.88 1.01
CA ALA A 107 8.76 10.52 0.30
C ALA A 107 9.02 11.90 0.92
N ALA A 108 10.29 12.19 1.20
CA ALA A 108 10.76 13.47 1.74
C ALA A 108 10.63 14.60 0.71
#